data_AF-X0YFJ4-F1
#
_entry.id   AF-X0YFJ4-F1
#
_cell.length_a   1.000
_cell.length_b   1.000
_cell.length_c   1.000
_cell.angle_alpha   90.00
_cell.angle_beta   90.00
_cell.angle_gamma   90.00
#
_symmetry.space_group_name_H-M   'P 1'
#
loop_
_entity.id
_entity.type
_entity.pdbx_description
1 polymer ?
#
loop_
_entity_poly.entity_id
_entity_poly.type
_entity_poly.pdbx_seq_one_letter_code
_entity_poly.pdbx_strand_id
1 'polypeptide(L)'
;MNSQIVGFGGRIFGPREKKEIAKYVNIPNTLLYDKSRTLYGLDKAKVEIRRESFCVLVEGYTDCILAHQAGYVNTVATSGTALTPSQLKILKRYSENLITAFDMDVAGDTATKRGIELAQNMDFNIKVITMPEGKDPADVISQDPKLWQKLIQQARSILDFYFETTPFQI
;
A
#
# COMPACT_ATOMS: atom_id res chain seq x y z
N MET A 1 -15.91 1.48 10.51
CA MET A 1 -15.54 2.88 10.76
C MET A 1 -16.47 3.77 9.94
N ASN A 2 -17.19 4.67 10.60
CA ASN A 2 -18.26 5.49 10.04
C ASN A 2 -17.73 6.83 9.50
N SER A 3 -16.67 6.78 8.68
CA SER A 3 -16.04 7.97 8.05
C SER A 3 -15.73 9.12 9.02
N GLN A 4 -15.52 8.82 10.30
CA GLN A 4 -15.13 9.79 11.31
C GLN A 4 -13.65 10.12 11.15
N ILE A 5 -13.33 11.41 11.18
CA ILE A 5 -11.95 11.90 11.16
C ILE A 5 -11.33 11.59 12.52
N VAL A 6 -10.23 10.82 12.51
CA VAL A 6 -9.50 10.42 13.73
C VAL A 6 -8.13 11.09 13.84
N GLY A 7 -7.60 11.63 12.74
CA GLY A 7 -6.27 12.23 12.68
C GLY A 7 -5.93 12.78 11.30
N PHE A 8 -4.77 13.42 11.20
CA PHE A 8 -4.28 14.03 9.98
C PHE A 8 -2.84 13.62 9.68
N GLY A 9 -2.55 13.49 8.39
CA GLY A 9 -1.20 13.47 7.83
C GLY A 9 -0.93 14.79 7.11
N GLY A 10 0.24 15.38 7.35
CA GLY A 10 0.71 16.59 6.70
C GLY A 10 1.85 16.28 5.74
N ARG A 11 1.83 16.88 4.55
CA ARG A 11 2.93 16.86 3.60
C ARG A 11 3.56 18.24 3.54
N ILE A 12 4.89 18.31 3.62
CA ILE A 12 5.61 19.57 3.40
C ILE A 12 5.67 19.88 1.90
N PHE A 13 5.42 21.15 1.56
CA PHE A 13 5.58 21.71 0.21
C PHE A 13 6.76 22.69 0.18
N GLY A 14 7.43 22.77 -0.97
CA GLY A 14 8.61 23.63 -1.15
C GLY A 14 9.95 22.93 -0.89
N PRO A 15 11.08 23.62 -1.14
CA PRO A 15 12.41 23.08 -0.89
C PRO A 15 12.58 22.76 0.59
N ARG A 16 13.14 21.58 0.89
CA ARG A 16 13.45 21.23 2.28
C ARG A 16 14.69 22.01 2.71
N GLU A 17 14.54 22.90 3.69
CA GLU A 17 15.66 23.64 4.27
C GLU A 17 16.69 22.70 4.92
N LYS A 18 16.25 21.51 5.37
CA LYS A 18 17.10 20.45 5.95
C LYS A 18 16.71 19.08 5.42
N LYS A 19 17.69 18.24 5.07
CA LYS A 19 17.47 16.86 4.59
C LYS A 19 16.75 15.96 5.61
N GLU A 20 16.90 16.25 6.90
CA GLU A 20 16.35 15.46 8.01
C GLU A 20 14.82 15.58 8.18
N ILE A 21 14.20 16.58 7.54
CA ILE A 21 12.76 16.77 7.66
C ILE A 21 12.04 15.74 6.76
N ALA A 22 11.21 14.91 7.39
CA ALA A 22 10.39 13.92 6.71
C ALA A 22 9.41 14.58 5.72
N LYS A 23 9.23 13.95 4.54
CA LYS A 23 8.29 14.42 3.50
C LYS A 23 6.84 14.45 3.99
N TYR A 24 6.50 13.50 4.86
CA TYR A 24 5.19 13.37 5.50
C TYR A 24 5.36 13.26 7.02
N VAL A 25 4.45 13.89 7.75
CA VAL A 25 4.35 13.80 9.21
C VAL A 25 2.92 13.42 9.55
N ASN A 26 2.75 12.49 10.48
CA ASN A 26 1.44 12.13 11.00
C ASN A 26 1.28 12.71 12.40
N ILE A 27 0.04 12.95 12.80
CA ILE A 27 -0.31 13.16 14.20
C ILE A 27 0.26 11.99 15.06
N PRO A 28 0.74 12.24 16.30
CA PRO A 28 1.09 11.17 17.22
C PRO A 28 -0.10 10.26 17.51
N ASN A 29 0.15 9.07 18.07
CA ASN A 29 -0.92 8.19 18.53
C ASN A 29 -1.77 8.92 19.59
N THR A 30 -3.09 8.77 19.47
CA THR A 30 -4.09 9.30 20.41
C THR A 30 -5.07 8.19 20.78
N LEU A 31 -6.00 8.49 21.68
CA LEU A 31 -7.10 7.56 21.99
C LEU A 31 -7.96 7.24 20.76
N LEU A 32 -8.04 8.16 19.79
CA LEU A 32 -8.84 8.01 18.58
C LEU A 32 -8.01 7.54 17.38
N TYR A 33 -6.69 7.77 17.38
CA TYR A 33 -5.80 7.47 16.28
C TYR A 33 -4.69 6.52 16.72
N ASP A 34 -4.73 5.30 16.20
CA ASP A 34 -3.65 4.34 16.29
C ASP A 34 -3.18 4.03 14.87
N LYS A 35 -1.93 4.42 14.58
CA LYS A 35 -1.31 4.21 13.26
C LYS A 35 -1.28 2.74 12.86
N SER A 36 -1.09 1.83 13.82
CA SER A 36 -1.09 0.39 13.60
C SER A 36 -2.48 -0.20 13.33
N ARG A 37 -3.54 0.60 13.44
CA ARG A 37 -4.94 0.16 13.22
C ARG A 37 -5.69 1.02 12.22
N THR A 38 -5.01 1.97 11.61
CA THR A 38 -5.61 2.91 10.66
C THR A 38 -5.06 2.64 9.27
N LEU A 39 -5.96 2.62 8.29
CA LEU A 39 -5.65 2.54 6.87
C LEU A 39 -6.27 3.75 6.20
N TYR A 40 -5.44 4.56 5.56
CA TYR A 40 -5.94 5.71 4.82
C TYR A 40 -6.75 5.23 3.60
N GLY A 41 -7.84 5.93 3.30
CA GLY A 41 -8.73 5.62 2.17
C GLY A 41 -9.73 4.49 2.44
N LEU A 42 -9.62 3.74 3.54
CA LEU A 42 -10.50 2.60 3.82
C LEU A 42 -11.98 2.98 3.91
N ASP A 43 -12.30 4.16 4.41
CA ASP A 43 -13.67 4.66 4.52
C ASP A 43 -14.35 4.78 3.16
N LYS A 44 -13.59 5.14 2.12
CA LYS A 44 -14.02 5.21 0.72
C LYS A 44 -13.87 3.88 -0.02
N ALA A 45 -12.83 3.11 0.30
CA ALA A 45 -12.47 1.90 -0.43
C ALA A 45 -13.29 0.66 -0.06
N LYS A 46 -13.80 0.57 1.18
CA LYS A 46 -14.40 -0.67 1.73
C LYS A 46 -15.52 -1.30 0.91
N VAL A 47 -16.32 -0.49 0.20
CA VAL A 47 -17.41 -0.99 -0.65
C VAL A 47 -16.83 -1.61 -1.91
N GLU A 48 -15.88 -0.92 -2.53
CA GLU A 48 -15.22 -1.34 -3.77
C GLU A 48 -14.31 -2.54 -3.55
N ILE A 49 -13.63 -2.64 -2.39
CA ILE A 49 -12.85 -3.83 -2.02
C ILE A 49 -13.75 -5.08 -2.02
N ARG A 50 -14.97 -4.97 -1.50
CA ARG A 50 -15.93 -6.09 -1.50
C ARG A 50 -16.45 -6.39 -2.89
N ARG A 51 -16.76 -5.34 -3.67
CA ARG A 51 -17.31 -5.50 -5.03
C ARG A 51 -16.31 -6.14 -5.98
N GLU A 52 -15.08 -5.63 -6.00
CA GLU A 52 -14.00 -6.12 -6.84
C GLU A 52 -13.38 -7.41 -6.28
N SER A 53 -13.70 -7.77 -5.03
CA SER A 53 -13.14 -8.91 -4.31
C SER A 53 -11.62 -8.85 -4.10
N PHE A 54 -10.96 -7.69 -4.21
CA PHE A 54 -9.56 -7.50 -3.81
C PHE A 54 -9.30 -6.08 -3.34
N CYS A 55 -8.26 -5.91 -2.52
CA CYS A 55 -7.76 -4.62 -2.06
C CYS A 55 -6.37 -4.36 -2.65
N VAL A 56 -6.17 -3.16 -3.19
CA VAL A 56 -4.81 -2.70 -3.55
C VAL A 56 -4.21 -2.00 -2.33
N LEU A 57 -3.03 -2.44 -1.92
CA LEU A 57 -2.31 -1.92 -0.76
C LEU A 57 -1.06 -1.17 -1.21
N VAL A 58 -1.03 0.13 -0.96
CA VAL A 58 0.10 1.04 -1.25
C VAL A 58 0.69 1.62 0.04
N GLU A 59 1.84 2.28 -0.04
CA GLU A 59 2.51 2.83 1.14
C GLU A 59 1.99 4.20 1.54
N GLY A 60 1.83 5.10 0.55
CA GLY A 60 1.65 6.52 0.77
C GLY A 60 0.23 7.04 0.57
N TYR A 61 -0.02 8.20 1.17
CA TYR A 61 -1.26 8.95 0.95
C TYR A 61 -1.49 9.29 -0.52
N THR A 62 -0.44 9.77 -1.20
CA THR A 62 -0.53 10.25 -2.58
C THR A 62 -0.78 9.10 -3.54
N ASP A 63 -0.17 7.94 -3.32
CA ASP A 63 -0.43 6.71 -4.08
C ASP A 63 -1.91 6.34 -4.03
N CYS A 64 -2.49 6.33 -2.82
CA CYS A 64 -3.89 6.02 -2.63
C CYS A 64 -4.81 7.07 -3.26
N ILE A 65 -4.50 8.37 -3.11
CA ILE A 65 -5.26 9.47 -3.72
C ILE A 65 -5.27 9.34 -5.25
N LEU A 66 -4.10 9.16 -5.85
CA LEU A 66 -3.99 9.07 -7.31
C LEU A 66 -4.61 7.78 -7.84
N ALA A 67 -4.49 6.65 -7.12
CA ALA A 67 -5.17 5.41 -7.49
C ALA A 67 -6.69 5.57 -7.50
N HIS A 68 -7.25 6.25 -6.48
CA HIS A 68 -8.68 6.58 -6.46
C HIS A 68 -9.08 7.47 -7.64
N GLN A 69 -8.27 8.48 -7.97
CA GLN A 69 -8.51 9.35 -9.13
C GLN A 69 -8.43 8.62 -10.47
N ALA A 70 -7.60 7.57 -10.55
CA ALA A 70 -7.50 6.68 -11.70
C ALA A 70 -8.62 5.60 -11.76
N GLY A 71 -9.58 5.62 -10.83
CA GLY A 71 -10.71 4.68 -10.80
C GLY A 71 -10.51 3.44 -9.93
N TYR A 72 -9.33 3.27 -9.31
CA TYR A 72 -9.01 2.16 -8.40
C TYR A 72 -9.35 2.52 -6.96
N VAL A 73 -10.65 2.72 -6.70
CA VAL A 73 -11.18 3.14 -5.39
C VAL A 73 -11.00 2.04 -4.33
N ASN A 74 -10.81 0.79 -4.72
CA ASN A 74 -10.46 -0.32 -3.82
C ASN A 74 -9.00 -0.29 -3.30
N THR A 75 -8.34 0.86 -3.35
CA THR A 75 -6.97 1.08 -2.87
C THR A 75 -6.95 1.67 -1.45
N VAL A 76 -6.05 1.20 -0.59
CA VAL A 76 -5.79 1.78 0.75
C VAL A 76 -4.29 1.94 1.00
N ALA A 77 -3.91 2.80 1.95
CA ALA A 77 -2.51 3.01 2.32
C ALA A 77 -2.21 2.77 3.80
N THR A 78 -1.05 2.17 4.09
CA THR A 78 -0.53 2.04 5.48
C THR A 78 -0.06 3.39 6.03
N SER A 79 0.28 4.35 5.16
CA SER A 79 0.44 5.78 5.49
C SER A 79 1.55 6.06 6.51
N GLY A 80 2.74 5.54 6.22
CA GLY A 80 3.97 5.81 6.99
C GLY A 80 4.22 4.87 8.15
N THR A 81 3.61 3.68 8.15
CA THR A 81 3.98 2.57 9.04
C THR A 81 4.19 1.31 8.21
N ALA A 82 5.02 0.40 8.71
CA ALA A 82 5.03 -0.97 8.22
C ALA A 82 3.62 -1.58 8.39
N LEU A 83 3.27 -2.49 7.47
CA LEU A 83 2.01 -3.23 7.53
C LEU A 83 1.93 -4.02 8.84
N THR A 84 0.76 -4.00 9.47
CA THR A 84 0.57 -4.60 10.81
C THR A 84 -0.53 -5.67 10.81
N PRO A 85 -0.52 -6.60 11.79
CA PRO A 85 -1.56 -7.63 11.89
C PRO A 85 -2.95 -7.02 12.10
N SER A 86 -3.03 -5.90 12.83
CA SER A 86 -4.30 -5.22 13.09
C SER A 86 -4.90 -4.59 11.83
N GLN A 87 -4.07 -3.96 10.97
CA GLN A 87 -4.51 -3.47 9.67
C GLN A 87 -4.99 -4.61 8.77
N LEU A 88 -4.27 -5.74 8.74
CA LEU A 88 -4.67 -6.93 8.00
C LEU A 88 -6.00 -7.51 8.53
N LYS A 89 -6.16 -7.65 9.85
CA LYS A 89 -7.43 -8.09 10.45
C LYS A 89 -8.60 -7.18 10.06
N ILE A 90 -8.36 -5.88 9.90
CA ILE A 90 -9.35 -4.93 9.42
C ILE A 90 -9.72 -5.19 7.96
N LEU A 91 -8.72 -5.40 7.09
CA LEU A 91 -8.90 -5.67 5.66
C LEU A 91 -9.60 -7.00 5.39
N LYS A 92 -9.30 -8.04 6.18
CA LYS A 92 -9.91 -9.37 6.06
C LYS A 92 -11.44 -9.36 6.18
N ARG A 93 -12.02 -8.31 6.78
CA ARG A 93 -13.48 -8.07 6.83
C ARG A 93 -14.12 -7.63 5.50
N TYR A 94 -13.29 -7.35 4.49
CA TYR A 94 -13.71 -6.83 3.19
C TYR A 94 -13.22 -7.70 2.04
N SER A 95 -12.00 -8.24 2.11
CA SER A 95 -11.48 -9.24 1.17
C SER A 95 -10.27 -9.96 1.76
N GLU A 96 -10.04 -11.20 1.32
CA GLU A 96 -8.83 -11.99 1.58
C GLU A 96 -7.81 -11.88 0.43
N ASN A 97 -8.14 -11.18 -0.66
CA ASN A 97 -7.24 -10.97 -1.79
C ASN A 97 -6.58 -9.59 -1.69
N LEU A 98 -5.24 -9.58 -1.63
CA LEU A 98 -4.43 -8.37 -1.61
C LEU A 98 -3.56 -8.28 -2.85
N ILE A 99 -3.50 -7.10 -3.43
CA ILE A 99 -2.50 -6.73 -4.42
C ILE A 99 -1.61 -5.68 -3.78
N THR A 100 -0.33 -6.00 -3.55
CA THR A 100 0.62 -5.06 -2.96
C THR A 100 1.39 -4.31 -4.05
N ALA A 101 1.54 -3.01 -3.84
CA ALA A 101 2.33 -2.11 -4.69
C ALA A 101 3.31 -1.36 -3.80
N PHE A 102 4.37 -2.07 -3.42
CA PHE A 102 5.43 -1.59 -2.53
C PHE A 102 6.71 -1.36 -3.34
N ASP A 103 7.54 -0.41 -2.90
CA ASP A 103 8.83 -0.14 -3.55
C ASP A 103 9.77 -1.31 -3.25
N MET A 104 10.09 -2.10 -4.27
CA MET A 104 10.93 -3.31 -4.15
C MET A 104 12.37 -3.10 -4.58
N ASP A 105 12.79 -1.86 -4.86
CA ASP A 105 14.12 -1.57 -5.36
C ASP A 105 15.20 -1.79 -4.29
N VAL A 106 15.89 -2.94 -4.40
CA VAL A 106 17.26 -3.32 -3.92
C VAL A 106 17.62 -3.10 -2.43
N ALA A 107 16.88 -2.32 -1.65
CA ALA A 107 16.93 -2.26 -0.18
C ALA A 107 15.79 -3.08 0.48
N GLY A 108 14.98 -3.76 -0.34
CA GLY A 108 13.70 -4.39 -0.01
C GLY A 108 13.75 -5.73 0.71
N ASP A 109 14.76 -5.99 1.55
CA ASP A 109 14.85 -7.28 2.25
C ASP A 109 14.09 -7.33 3.59
N THR A 110 13.68 -6.20 4.18
CA THR A 110 13.27 -6.20 5.61
C THR A 110 11.89 -5.66 5.98
N ALA A 111 11.17 -4.88 5.16
CA ALA A 111 9.84 -4.36 5.53
C ALA A 111 8.73 -4.89 4.63
N THR A 112 8.92 -4.76 3.32
CA THR A 112 8.01 -5.25 2.28
C THR A 112 7.81 -6.76 2.35
N LYS A 113 8.91 -7.53 2.36
CA LYS A 113 8.88 -9.00 2.53
C LYS A 113 8.20 -9.41 3.84
N ARG A 114 8.51 -8.74 4.96
CA ARG A 114 7.86 -9.02 6.26
C ARG A 114 6.36 -8.73 6.24
N GLY A 115 5.94 -7.65 5.61
CA GLY A 115 4.51 -7.33 5.47
C GLY A 115 3.78 -8.38 4.63
N ILE A 116 4.43 -8.82 3.57
CA ILE A 116 3.95 -9.90 2.71
C ILE A 116 3.85 -11.24 3.48
N GLU A 117 4.92 -11.68 4.15
CA GLU A 117 4.95 -12.89 4.98
C GLU A 117 3.88 -12.84 6.07
N LEU A 118 3.73 -11.68 6.72
CA LEU A 118 2.70 -11.47 7.72
C LEU A 118 1.29 -11.68 7.14
N ALA A 119 1.03 -11.13 5.96
CA ALA A 119 -0.25 -11.33 5.28
C ALA A 119 -0.46 -12.79 4.86
N GLN A 120 0.57 -13.50 4.41
CA GLN A 120 0.49 -14.94 4.11
C GLN A 120 0.16 -15.76 5.35
N ASN A 121 0.84 -15.48 6.47
CA ASN A 121 0.58 -16.14 7.77
C ASN A 121 -0.83 -15.83 8.32
N MET A 122 -1.51 -14.84 7.76
CA MET A 122 -2.90 -14.50 8.05
C MET A 122 -3.84 -14.95 6.93
N ASP A 123 -3.45 -15.91 6.10
CA ASP A 123 -4.20 -16.54 5.00
C ASP A 123 -4.74 -15.55 3.96
N PHE A 124 -3.99 -14.51 3.64
CA PHE A 124 -4.31 -13.67 2.48
C PHE A 124 -3.79 -14.30 1.18
N ASN A 125 -4.60 -14.19 0.12
CA ASN A 125 -4.15 -14.44 -1.24
C ASN A 125 -3.44 -13.19 -1.76
N ILE A 126 -2.12 -13.26 -1.88
CA ILE A 126 -1.31 -12.09 -2.21
C ILE A 126 -0.83 -12.15 -3.66
N LYS A 127 -1.00 -11.03 -4.35
CA LYS A 127 -0.29 -10.70 -5.57
C LYS A 127 0.57 -9.46 -5.36
N VAL A 128 1.66 -9.37 -6.12
CA VAL A 128 2.62 -8.28 -6.06
C VAL A 128 2.68 -7.57 -7.42
N ILE A 129 2.63 -6.25 -7.40
CA ILE A 129 2.92 -5.41 -8.56
C ILE A 129 4.42 -5.14 -8.60
N THR A 130 5.06 -5.50 -9.71
CA THR A 130 6.42 -5.07 -10.00
C THR A 130 6.35 -3.67 -10.60
N MET A 131 6.89 -2.69 -9.88
CA MET A 131 6.99 -1.32 -10.38
C MET A 131 8.13 -1.19 -11.41
N PRO A 132 8.01 -0.26 -12.37
CA PRO A 132 9.17 0.19 -13.13
C PRO A 132 10.25 0.75 -12.20
N GLU A 133 11.52 0.57 -12.58
CA GLU A 133 12.67 0.98 -11.79
C GLU A 133 12.58 2.45 -11.34
N GLY A 134 12.79 2.70 -10.05
CA GLY A 134 12.72 4.03 -9.45
C GLY A 134 11.36 4.74 -9.52
N LYS A 135 10.25 4.02 -9.73
CA LYS A 135 8.90 4.59 -9.77
C LYS A 135 8.02 4.06 -8.64
N ASP A 136 7.27 4.97 -8.02
CA ASP A 136 6.20 4.63 -7.07
C ASP A 136 4.82 4.59 -7.79
N PRO A 137 3.73 4.11 -7.14
CA PRO A 137 2.40 4.12 -7.76
C PRO A 137 1.98 5.52 -8.23
N ALA A 138 2.26 6.55 -7.43
CA ALA A 138 1.92 7.93 -7.78
C ALA A 138 2.59 8.39 -9.08
N ASP A 139 3.87 8.07 -9.29
CA ASP A 139 4.65 8.39 -10.48
C ASP A 139 4.11 7.65 -11.71
N VAL A 140 3.76 6.36 -11.56
CA VAL A 140 3.17 5.55 -12.64
C VAL A 140 1.82 6.11 -13.05
N ILE A 141 0.94 6.37 -12.09
CA ILE A 141 -0.42 6.85 -12.34
C ILE A 141 -0.40 8.26 -12.95
N SER A 142 0.49 9.13 -12.47
CA SER A 142 0.61 10.49 -13.00
C SER A 142 1.11 10.53 -14.44
N GLN A 143 1.94 9.56 -14.84
CA GLN A 143 2.44 9.46 -16.21
C GLN A 143 1.40 8.81 -17.14
N ASP A 144 0.83 7.67 -16.74
CA ASP A 144 -0.18 6.96 -17.51
C ASP A 144 -1.09 6.09 -16.61
N PRO A 145 -2.34 6.51 -16.34
CA PRO A 145 -3.30 5.70 -15.59
C PRO A 145 -3.58 4.32 -16.22
N LYS A 146 -3.41 4.15 -17.53
CA LYS A 146 -3.58 2.85 -18.18
C LYS A 146 -2.43 1.90 -17.88
N LEU A 147 -1.23 2.42 -17.66
CA LEU A 147 -0.10 1.61 -17.20
C LEU A 147 -0.40 1.03 -15.82
N TRP A 148 -0.93 1.83 -14.90
CA TRP A 148 -1.35 1.36 -13.58
C TRP A 148 -2.38 0.21 -13.68
N GLN A 149 -3.38 0.36 -14.54
CA GLN A 149 -4.35 -0.72 -14.81
C GLN A 149 -3.67 -2.00 -15.30
N LYS A 150 -2.76 -1.87 -16.26
CA LYS A 150 -2.02 -3.00 -16.81
C LYS A 150 -1.18 -3.70 -15.73
N LEU A 151 -0.51 -2.94 -14.88
CA LEU A 151 0.30 -3.48 -13.78
C LEU A 151 -0.55 -4.26 -12.77
N ILE A 152 -1.74 -3.76 -12.41
CA ILE A 152 -2.68 -4.49 -11.53
C ILE A 152 -3.10 -5.82 -12.18
N GLN A 153 -3.43 -5.81 -13.47
CA GLN A 153 -3.84 -7.02 -14.19
C GLN A 153 -2.70 -8.05 -14.30
N GLN A 154 -1.46 -7.56 -14.38
CA GLN A 154 -0.24 -8.37 -14.48
C GLN A 154 0.38 -8.67 -13.10
N ALA A 155 -0.28 -8.30 -12.00
CA ALA A 155 0.20 -8.56 -10.66
C ALA A 155 0.41 -10.07 -10.47
N ARG A 156 1.60 -10.43 -9.99
CA ARG A 156 2.07 -11.82 -9.98
C ARG A 156 1.79 -12.47 -8.65
N SER A 157 1.66 -13.80 -8.65
CA SER A 157 1.61 -14.51 -7.37
C SER A 157 2.92 -14.35 -6.63
N ILE A 158 2.86 -14.53 -5.32
CA ILE A 158 4.04 -14.46 -4.47
C ILE A 158 5.09 -15.53 -4.78
N LEU A 159 4.65 -16.72 -5.21
CA LEU A 159 5.53 -17.81 -5.58
C LEU A 159 6.34 -17.41 -6.82
N ASP A 160 5.67 -16.92 -7.86
CA ASP A 160 6.32 -16.42 -9.08
C ASP A 160 7.31 -15.30 -8.76
N PHE A 161 6.92 -14.39 -7.86
CA PHE A 161 7.78 -13.31 -7.41
C PHE A 161 9.06 -13.82 -6.72
N TYR A 162 8.96 -14.81 -5.82
CA TYR A 162 10.13 -15.37 -5.14
C TYR A 162 11.05 -16.17 -6.08
N PHE A 163 10.49 -16.89 -7.06
CA PHE A 163 11.28 -17.66 -8.03
C PHE A 163 12.18 -16.76 -8.88
N GLU A 164 11.73 -15.56 -9.24
CA GLU A 164 12.49 -14.64 -10.09
C GLU A 164 13.49 -13.77 -9.29
N THR A 165 13.19 -13.50 -8.02
CA THR A 165 14.01 -12.60 -7.19
C THR A 165 15.06 -13.31 -6.34
N THR A 166 15.00 -14.64 -6.24
CA THR A 166 16.00 -15.45 -5.54
C THR A 166 17.08 -15.90 -6.53
N PRO A 167 18.35 -15.48 -6.38
CA PRO A 167 19.43 -16.06 -7.15
C PRO A 167 19.56 -17.54 -6.76
N PHE A 168 19.36 -18.46 -7.72
CA PHE A 168 19.76 -19.85 -7.50
C PHE A 168 21.29 -19.86 -7.31
N GLN A 169 21.73 -20.06 -6.07
CA GLN A 169 23.09 -20.51 -5.81
C GLN A 169 23.15 -21.99 -6.17
N ILE A 170 23.62 -22.27 -7.38
CA ILE A 170 24.10 -23.61 -7.80
C ILE A 170 25.62 -23.60 -7.65
#